data_AF-A0AAV6K5J4-F1
#
_entry.id   AF-A0AAV6K5J4-F1
#
_cell.length_a   1.000
_cell.length_b   1.000
_cell.length_c   1.000
_cell.angle_alpha   90.00
_cell.angle_beta   90.00
_cell.angle_gamma   90.00
#
_symmetry.space_group_name_H-M   'P 1'
#
loop_
_entity.id
_entity.type
_entity.pdbx_description
1 polymer ?
#
loop_
_entity_poly.entity_id
_entity_poly.type
_entity_poly.pdbx_seq_one_letter_code
_entity_poly.pdbx_strand_id
1 'polypeptide(L)'
;MAEEAGMFVVHQTIGSVLCCKCGIPMAPNAANMCVKCLRSEVDITEGLQKNVIIIHCPECDTYLQPPRTWIRAQLESKELLTFCVKRLKNLNKVRLVHAEFIWTEPHSKRIKVKLKVQKEVLNGAILEQTYTVEYVVQDQMCESCTRVQANPDQWVAAVQLRQHVSHRRTFFYLEQLILRHDAAVRAIRIKQMDQGIDFFFGNRSHAVKFVEFLGKVAPIKSRHDKQLVSHDTKSNNYNYKFTFSVEICPVCREDLICLPPKAAISLGNLGPLVICTKVTNNIALLDPFTLRHSFLDADQYWRTSFKSLLSSRQLVEYIVLDVEIVAAEVNVGGSKYALADAQVARVSDFGKNDTIFNVRTHLGHLLNPGDYALGFDLYGANSNDIDLDKYKGMVVPDVILMKKSYEEKRLRKRGKPRAWKLKSLGMEVDDTTTKGRNEEEKRDSEYEQFLRDLEENPELRFNISLYRNEEYQPSEMASVTDGEDLPSVPLDELLGDLDLSDEEDGESSMRE
;
A
#
# COMPACT_ATOMS: atom_id res chain seq x y z
N MET A 1 15.21 44.70 68.94
CA MET A 1 14.41 45.86 68.50
C MET A 1 13.84 45.56 67.14
N ALA A 2 12.57 45.17 67.08
CA ALA A 2 11.62 45.43 65.98
C ALA A 2 10.33 44.70 66.38
N GLU A 3 9.27 45.49 66.54
CA GLU A 3 7.93 45.09 66.97
C GLU A 3 7.22 44.28 65.87
N GLU A 4 6.65 43.13 66.21
CA GLU A 4 5.58 42.53 65.39
C GLU A 4 4.24 42.88 66.03
N ALA A 5 3.54 43.80 65.37
CA ALA A 5 2.20 44.24 65.70
C ALA A 5 1.22 43.06 65.59
N GLY A 6 0.64 42.67 66.72
CA GLY A 6 -0.48 41.73 66.77
C GLY A 6 -1.73 42.36 66.12
N MET A 7 -2.03 41.96 64.88
CA MET A 7 -3.32 42.26 64.26
C MET A 7 -4.42 41.43 64.94
N PHE A 8 -5.35 42.14 65.59
CA PHE A 8 -6.57 41.55 66.16
C PHE A 8 -7.48 41.06 65.03
N VAL A 9 -7.55 39.75 64.82
CA VAL A 9 -8.50 39.15 63.86
C VAL A 9 -9.88 39.11 64.51
N VAL A 10 -10.76 40.02 64.09
CA VAL A 10 -12.17 40.00 64.52
C VAL A 10 -12.81 38.70 64.03
N HIS A 11 -13.20 37.81 64.94
CA HIS A 11 -14.03 36.66 64.60
C HIS A 11 -15.35 37.17 64.01
N GLN A 12 -15.52 37.08 62.70
CA GLN A 12 -16.80 37.32 62.06
C GLN A 12 -17.80 36.29 62.60
N THR A 13 -18.74 36.75 63.42
CA THR A 13 -19.89 35.94 63.83
C THR A 13 -20.79 35.76 62.62
N ILE A 14 -20.78 34.57 62.02
CA ILE A 14 -21.72 34.18 60.97
C ILE A 14 -23.11 34.15 61.62
N GLY A 15 -23.96 35.14 61.32
CA GLY A 15 -25.32 35.20 61.85
C GLY A 15 -26.12 33.97 61.41
N SER A 16 -26.89 33.37 62.32
CA SER A 16 -27.80 32.26 62.01
C SER A 16 -29.22 32.78 61.82
N VAL A 17 -29.89 32.37 60.75
CA VAL A 17 -31.31 32.64 60.46
C VAL A 17 -32.12 31.35 60.60
N LEU A 18 -33.37 31.43 61.03
CA LEU A 18 -34.26 30.27 61.09
C LEU A 18 -34.92 30.03 59.73
N CYS A 19 -35.00 28.76 59.30
CA CYS A 19 -35.76 28.39 58.11
C CYS A 19 -37.25 28.75 58.25
N CYS A 20 -37.83 29.39 57.23
CA CYS A 20 -39.22 29.86 57.25
C CYS A 20 -40.29 28.75 57.35
N LYS A 21 -39.94 27.48 57.09
CA LYS A 21 -40.88 26.33 57.14
C LYS A 21 -40.70 25.44 58.37
N CYS A 22 -39.45 25.10 58.69
CA CYS A 22 -39.15 24.08 59.72
C CYS A 22 -38.45 24.65 60.97
N GLY A 23 -38.10 25.94 61.00
CA GLY A 23 -37.50 26.58 62.17
C GLY A 23 -36.08 26.12 62.52
N ILE A 24 -35.39 25.38 61.64
CA ILE A 24 -34.02 24.93 61.87
C ILE A 24 -33.05 26.11 61.69
N PRO A 25 -32.07 26.34 62.59
CA PRO A 25 -31.05 27.37 62.43
C PRO A 25 -30.13 27.04 61.26
N MET A 26 -29.90 28.01 60.40
CA MET A 26 -29.12 27.89 59.16
C MET A 26 -28.35 29.17 58.87
N ALA A 27 -27.33 29.08 58.01
CA ALA A 27 -26.69 30.27 57.46
C ALA A 27 -27.70 31.04 56.55
N PRO A 28 -27.67 32.37 56.54
CA PRO A 28 -28.55 33.18 55.69
C PRO A 28 -28.34 32.82 54.23
N ASN A 29 -29.43 32.47 53.53
CA ASN A 29 -29.44 32.24 52.09
C ASN A 29 -30.55 33.06 51.44
N ALA A 30 -30.43 33.32 50.13
CA ALA A 30 -31.39 34.15 49.40
C ALA A 30 -32.83 33.60 49.38
N ALA A 31 -32.99 32.30 49.65
CA ALA A 31 -34.29 31.62 49.70
C ALA A 31 -34.94 31.58 51.11
N ASN A 32 -34.23 31.98 52.17
CA ASN A 32 -34.64 31.86 53.58
C ASN A 32 -35.16 30.45 53.99
N MET A 33 -34.73 29.41 53.27
CA MET A 33 -35.17 28.03 53.42
C MET A 33 -33.99 27.10 53.61
N CYS A 34 -34.08 26.16 54.54
CA CYS A 34 -33.04 25.16 54.73
C CYS A 34 -32.96 24.23 53.52
N VAL A 35 -31.80 23.59 53.31
CA VAL A 35 -31.55 22.70 52.16
C VAL A 35 -32.60 21.58 52.04
N LYS A 36 -33.11 21.07 53.17
CA LYS A 36 -34.15 20.02 53.18
C LYS A 36 -35.49 20.53 52.65
N CYS A 37 -35.97 21.67 53.14
CA CYS A 37 -37.22 22.28 52.69
C CYS A 37 -37.13 22.77 51.24
N LEU A 38 -35.97 23.29 50.82
CA LEU A 38 -35.75 23.72 49.43
C LEU A 38 -35.78 22.53 48.45
N ARG A 39 -35.18 21.40 48.83
CA ARG A 39 -35.22 20.15 48.04
C ARG A 39 -36.60 19.51 47.95
N SER A 40 -37.47 19.74 48.94
CA SER A 40 -38.83 19.20 48.92
C SER A 40 -39.80 20.02 48.08
N GLU A 41 -39.57 21.33 47.95
CA GLU A 41 -40.46 22.21 47.18
C GLU A 41 -40.03 22.40 45.72
N VAL A 42 -38.73 22.25 45.40
CA VAL A 42 -38.22 22.45 44.04
C VAL A 42 -37.56 21.20 43.49
N ASP A 43 -38.15 20.61 42.45
CA ASP A 43 -37.54 19.57 41.63
C ASP A 43 -36.94 20.18 40.35
N ILE A 44 -35.61 20.13 40.25
CA ILE A 44 -34.85 20.61 39.09
C ILE A 44 -35.00 19.66 37.91
N THR A 45 -35.34 18.39 38.19
CA THR A 45 -35.42 17.32 37.20
C THR A 45 -36.74 17.32 36.44
N GLU A 46 -37.70 18.17 36.83
CA GLU A 46 -38.95 18.37 36.11
C GLU A 46 -38.69 18.88 34.69
N GLY A 47 -39.12 18.09 33.70
CA GLY A 47 -38.93 18.36 32.27
C GLY A 47 -37.63 17.83 31.66
N LEU A 48 -36.78 17.15 32.45
CA LEU A 48 -35.65 16.37 31.94
C LEU A 48 -36.10 14.97 31.48
N GLN A 49 -35.50 14.47 30.42
CA GLN A 49 -35.81 13.13 29.91
C GLN A 49 -35.21 12.07 30.83
N LYS A 50 -36.07 11.14 31.29
CA LYS A 50 -35.66 9.99 32.12
C LYS A 50 -35.44 8.72 31.29
N ASN A 51 -36.12 8.59 30.15
CA ASN A 51 -36.04 7.43 29.26
C ASN A 51 -35.65 7.85 27.84
N VAL A 52 -34.67 7.18 27.25
CA VAL A 52 -34.17 7.46 25.90
C VAL A 52 -33.93 6.15 25.14
N ILE A 53 -34.18 6.13 23.84
CA ILE A 53 -33.87 4.99 22.97
C ILE A 53 -32.57 5.29 22.21
N ILE A 54 -31.64 4.35 22.27
CA ILE A 54 -30.38 4.36 21.51
C ILE A 54 -30.33 3.15 20.60
N ILE A 55 -29.81 3.34 19.40
CA ILE A 55 -29.70 2.29 18.40
C ILE A 55 -28.25 1.85 18.34
N HIS A 56 -28.03 0.53 18.40
CA HIS A 56 -26.73 -0.12 18.46
C HIS A 56 -26.59 -1.15 17.34
N CYS A 57 -25.43 -1.21 16.69
CA CYS A 57 -25.13 -2.22 15.70
C CYS A 57 -24.29 -3.33 16.34
N PRO A 58 -24.81 -4.57 16.44
CA PRO A 58 -24.15 -5.67 17.14
C PRO A 58 -22.89 -6.21 16.43
N GLU A 59 -22.72 -5.92 15.14
CA GLU A 59 -21.59 -6.43 14.33
C GLU A 59 -20.32 -5.57 14.44
N CYS A 60 -20.46 -4.28 14.73
CA CYS A 60 -19.33 -3.34 14.72
C CYS A 60 -19.22 -2.49 15.99
N ASP A 61 -20.05 -2.78 17.00
CA ASP A 61 -20.12 -2.06 18.28
C ASP A 61 -20.24 -0.54 18.12
N THR A 62 -21.08 -0.13 17.16
CA THR A 62 -21.33 1.28 16.89
C THR A 62 -22.73 1.70 17.30
N TYR A 63 -22.85 2.93 17.78
CA TYR A 63 -24.10 3.56 18.17
C TYR A 63 -24.50 4.61 17.14
N LEU A 64 -25.77 4.60 16.73
CA LEU A 64 -26.29 5.59 15.79
C LEU A 64 -26.48 6.93 16.50
N GLN A 65 -25.76 7.94 16.05
CA GLN A 65 -26.02 9.35 16.27
C GLN A 65 -26.86 9.90 15.11
N PRO A 66 -28.16 10.21 15.33
CA PRO A 66 -29.01 10.82 14.33
C PRO A 66 -28.38 12.11 13.80
N PRO A 67 -28.40 12.33 12.48
CA PRO A 67 -29.27 11.67 11.50
C PRO A 67 -28.75 10.37 10.87
N ARG A 68 -27.44 10.16 10.68
CA ARG A 68 -26.88 8.96 10.02
C ARG A 68 -25.47 8.55 10.47
N THR A 69 -24.86 9.26 11.42
CA THR A 69 -23.48 9.00 11.82
C THR A 69 -23.44 7.88 12.86
N TRP A 70 -22.51 6.94 12.69
CA TRP A 70 -22.30 5.85 13.64
C TRP A 70 -20.99 6.07 14.38
N ILE A 71 -21.02 5.97 15.70
CA ILE A 71 -19.84 6.17 16.56
C ILE A 71 -19.52 4.83 17.21
N ARG A 72 -18.29 4.36 17.07
CA ARG A 72 -17.80 3.21 17.80
C ARG A 72 -17.58 3.61 19.26
N ALA A 73 -18.14 2.85 20.19
CA ALA A 73 -17.95 3.10 21.61
C ALA A 73 -18.09 1.79 22.38
N GLN A 74 -17.16 1.50 23.29
CA GLN A 74 -17.25 0.34 24.16
C GLN A 74 -18.24 0.57 25.31
N LEU A 75 -18.79 -0.51 25.87
CA LEU A 75 -19.61 -0.44 27.08
C LEU A 75 -18.81 0.21 28.22
N GLU A 76 -19.47 1.04 29.03
CA GLU A 76 -18.88 1.78 30.16
C GLU A 76 -17.72 2.73 29.78
N SER A 77 -17.51 3.01 28.50
CA SER A 77 -16.47 3.93 28.03
C SER A 77 -16.85 5.42 28.21
N LYS A 78 -15.83 6.29 28.29
CA LYS A 78 -16.02 7.76 28.31
C LYS A 78 -16.70 8.27 27.04
N GLU A 79 -16.46 7.61 25.91
CA GLU A 79 -17.04 7.95 24.60
C GLU A 79 -18.55 7.69 24.60
N LEU A 80 -18.97 6.52 25.10
CA LEU A 80 -20.38 6.17 25.25
C LEU A 80 -21.09 7.11 26.23
N LEU A 81 -20.43 7.48 27.32
CA LEU A 81 -20.98 8.43 28.29
C LEU A 81 -21.22 9.80 27.63
N THR A 82 -20.25 10.27 26.86
CA THR A 82 -20.37 11.53 26.11
C THR A 82 -21.51 11.47 25.10
N PHE A 83 -21.67 10.35 24.41
CA PHE A 83 -22.78 10.10 23.48
C PHE A 83 -24.13 10.13 24.21
N CYS A 84 -24.27 9.42 25.32
CA CYS A 84 -25.49 9.40 26.14
C CYS A 84 -25.88 10.79 26.63
N VAL A 85 -24.93 11.58 27.13
CA VAL A 85 -25.18 12.95 27.58
C VAL A 85 -25.62 13.85 26.42
N LYS A 86 -24.93 13.80 25.27
CA LYS A 86 -25.31 14.60 24.08
C LYS A 86 -26.67 14.22 23.51
N ARG A 87 -27.13 12.98 23.73
CA ARG A 87 -28.43 12.48 23.25
C ARG A 87 -29.62 13.08 23.98
N LEU A 88 -29.42 13.54 25.21
CA LEU A 88 -30.49 14.09 26.04
C LEU A 88 -30.93 15.47 25.53
N LYS A 89 -32.24 15.63 25.38
CA LYS A 89 -32.84 16.93 25.08
C LYS A 89 -32.94 17.77 26.35
N ASN A 90 -32.95 19.09 26.20
CA ASN A 90 -33.17 20.07 27.27
C ASN A 90 -32.09 20.16 28.36
N LEU A 91 -30.93 19.53 28.20
CA LEU A 91 -29.80 19.71 29.13
C LEU A 91 -29.27 21.14 29.17
N ASN A 92 -29.49 21.97 28.14
CA ASN A 92 -29.06 23.38 28.14
C ASN A 92 -29.68 24.22 29.27
N LYS A 93 -30.77 23.75 29.89
CA LYS A 93 -31.46 24.46 30.99
C LYS A 93 -30.77 24.26 32.35
N VAL A 94 -29.84 23.31 32.45
CA VAL A 94 -29.25 22.87 33.71
C VAL A 94 -27.76 22.59 33.52
N ARG A 95 -26.91 22.99 34.46
CA ARG A 95 -25.48 22.70 34.38
C ARG A 95 -25.20 21.26 34.82
N LEU A 96 -24.56 20.46 33.97
CA LEU A 96 -24.10 19.13 34.34
C LEU A 96 -22.83 19.23 35.21
N VAL A 97 -22.84 18.59 36.38
CA VAL A 97 -21.70 18.56 37.30
C VAL A 97 -20.92 17.25 37.15
N HIS A 98 -21.64 16.13 37.10
CA HIS A 98 -21.03 14.79 37.05
C HIS A 98 -21.96 13.81 36.34
N ALA A 99 -21.38 12.81 35.69
CA ALA A 99 -22.09 11.73 35.03
C ALA A 99 -21.35 10.41 35.28
N GLU A 100 -22.08 9.35 35.59
CA GLU A 100 -21.52 8.04 35.92
C GLU A 100 -22.45 6.94 35.45
N PHE A 101 -21.91 5.79 35.03
CA PHE A 101 -22.71 4.61 34.75
C PHE A 101 -23.15 3.93 36.04
N ILE A 102 -24.36 3.39 36.04
CA ILE A 102 -24.81 2.44 37.04
C ILE A 102 -24.71 1.08 36.38
N TRP A 103 -23.98 0.15 37.00
CA TRP A 103 -23.87 -1.20 36.49
C TRP A 103 -25.26 -1.81 36.28
N THR A 104 -25.44 -2.35 35.09
CA THR A 104 -26.65 -3.04 34.65
C THR A 104 -26.24 -4.36 34.04
N GLU A 105 -27.07 -5.38 34.19
CA GLU A 105 -26.77 -6.71 33.67
C GLU A 105 -26.57 -6.68 32.14
N PRO A 106 -25.54 -7.36 31.58
CA PRO A 106 -25.18 -7.27 30.15
C PRO A 106 -26.34 -7.57 29.18
N HIS A 107 -27.23 -8.50 29.53
CA HIS A 107 -28.36 -8.92 28.69
C HIS A 107 -29.60 -8.01 28.80
N SER A 108 -29.59 -7.06 29.73
CA SER A 108 -30.77 -6.24 30.02
C SER A 108 -31.15 -5.27 28.90
N LYS A 109 -30.26 -5.07 27.90
CA LYS A 109 -30.37 -4.07 26.83
C LYS A 109 -30.75 -2.69 27.35
N ARG A 110 -30.32 -2.38 28.57
CA ARG A 110 -30.60 -1.14 29.28
C ARG A 110 -29.29 -0.61 29.83
N ILE A 111 -29.02 0.65 29.58
CA ILE A 111 -27.87 1.35 30.15
C ILE A 111 -28.41 2.43 31.08
N LYS A 112 -27.97 2.42 32.34
CA LYS A 112 -28.38 3.43 33.31
C LYS A 112 -27.25 4.40 33.56
N VAL A 113 -27.54 5.69 33.40
CA VAL A 113 -26.58 6.77 33.66
C VAL A 113 -27.11 7.66 34.78
N LYS A 114 -26.32 7.80 35.83
CA LYS A 114 -26.57 8.73 36.93
C LYS A 114 -25.98 10.09 36.60
N LEU A 115 -26.83 11.11 36.52
CA LEU A 115 -26.43 12.48 36.25
C LEU A 115 -26.61 13.33 37.52
N LYS A 116 -25.58 14.11 37.88
CA LYS A 116 -25.65 15.17 38.88
C LYS A 116 -25.79 16.50 38.15
N VAL A 117 -26.89 17.19 38.38
CA VAL A 117 -27.23 18.44 37.70
C VAL A 117 -27.43 19.57 38.69
N GLN A 118 -27.08 20.78 38.26
CA GLN A 118 -27.05 22.00 39.06
C GLN A 118 -27.85 23.10 38.36
N LYS A 119 -28.79 23.71 39.08
CA LYS A 119 -29.60 24.83 38.58
C LYS A 119 -29.69 25.91 39.63
N GLU A 120 -29.74 27.16 39.18
CA GLU A 120 -30.11 28.30 40.03
C GLU A 120 -31.63 28.32 40.22
N VAL A 121 -32.02 28.42 41.48
CA VAL A 121 -33.40 28.43 41.97
C VAL A 121 -33.57 29.65 42.87
N LEU A 122 -34.77 30.25 42.90
CA LEU A 122 -35.20 31.30 43.84
C LEU A 122 -34.08 32.29 44.26
N ASN A 123 -33.90 33.35 43.46
CA ASN A 123 -32.99 34.47 43.75
C ASN A 123 -31.51 34.06 43.97
N GLY A 124 -30.99 33.17 43.13
CA GLY A 124 -29.55 32.84 43.06
C GLY A 124 -29.09 31.71 43.98
N ALA A 125 -30.01 30.97 44.62
CA ALA A 125 -29.66 29.76 45.36
C ALA A 125 -29.34 28.61 44.38
N ILE A 126 -28.12 28.07 44.46
CA ILE A 126 -27.69 26.96 43.62
C ILE A 126 -28.10 25.64 44.27
N LEU A 127 -28.87 24.84 43.56
CA LEU A 127 -29.32 23.53 44.03
C LEU A 127 -28.79 22.42 43.12
N GLU A 128 -28.24 21.37 43.74
CA GLU A 128 -27.76 20.17 43.07
C GLU A 128 -28.69 18.99 43.33
N GLN A 129 -29.06 18.29 42.27
CA GLN A 129 -29.90 17.10 42.33
C GLN A 129 -29.34 16.00 41.43
N THR A 130 -29.53 14.75 41.86
CA THR A 130 -29.08 13.57 41.14
C THR A 130 -30.28 12.81 40.60
N TYR A 131 -30.27 12.47 39.33
CA TYR A 131 -31.30 11.61 38.73
C TYR A 131 -30.68 10.58 37.79
N THR A 132 -31.41 9.50 37.57
CA THR A 132 -30.99 8.39 36.72
C THR A 132 -31.75 8.45 35.40
N VAL A 133 -31.01 8.35 34.30
CA VAL A 133 -31.55 8.18 32.96
C VAL A 133 -31.39 6.73 32.54
N GLU A 134 -32.48 6.14 32.06
CA GLU A 134 -32.51 4.81 31.47
C GLU A 134 -32.48 4.90 29.93
N TYR A 135 -31.45 4.31 29.34
CA TYR A 135 -31.29 4.18 27.90
C TYR A 135 -31.67 2.77 27.48
N VAL A 136 -32.71 2.63 26.66
CA VAL A 136 -33.11 1.35 26.06
C VAL A 136 -32.33 1.16 24.76
N VAL A 137 -31.56 0.07 24.68
CA VAL A 137 -30.75 -0.29 23.52
C VAL A 137 -31.62 -1.10 22.55
N GLN A 138 -31.77 -0.57 21.34
CA GLN A 138 -32.37 -1.29 20.22
C GLN A 138 -31.29 -1.70 19.24
N ASP A 139 -31.22 -2.99 18.93
CA ASP A 139 -30.27 -3.48 17.96
C ASP A 139 -30.78 -3.24 16.54
N GLN A 140 -29.97 -2.57 15.74
CA GLN A 140 -30.21 -2.37 14.31
C GLN A 140 -28.86 -2.34 13.61
N MET A 141 -28.73 -3.12 12.53
CA MET A 141 -27.50 -3.14 11.76
C MET A 141 -27.28 -1.81 11.03
N CYS A 142 -26.05 -1.32 11.05
CA CYS A 142 -25.66 -0.17 10.26
C CYS A 142 -25.68 -0.51 8.75
N GLU A 143 -25.71 0.51 7.90
CA GLU A 143 -25.77 0.32 6.44
C GLU A 143 -24.55 -0.46 5.91
N SER A 144 -23.36 -0.27 6.50
CA SER A 144 -22.15 -1.01 6.11
C SER A 144 -22.22 -2.49 6.49
N CYS A 145 -22.60 -2.82 7.71
CA CYS A 145 -22.73 -4.22 8.15
C CYS A 145 -23.87 -4.94 7.42
N THR A 146 -24.99 -4.26 7.19
CA THR A 146 -26.09 -4.80 6.37
C THR A 146 -25.61 -5.15 4.95
N ARG A 147 -24.78 -4.30 4.34
CA ARG A 147 -24.19 -4.57 3.02
C ARG A 147 -23.25 -5.76 3.04
N VAL A 148 -22.36 -5.85 4.04
CA VAL A 148 -21.42 -6.97 4.19
C VAL A 148 -22.16 -8.29 4.44
N GLN A 149 -23.20 -8.31 5.27
CA GLN A 149 -24.01 -9.52 5.47
C GLN A 149 -24.83 -9.88 4.22
N ALA A 150 -25.31 -8.90 3.45
CA ALA A 150 -26.05 -9.17 2.22
C ALA A 150 -25.14 -9.78 1.14
N ASN A 151 -23.92 -9.28 1.00
CA ASN A 151 -22.88 -9.83 0.13
C ASN A 151 -21.49 -9.41 0.64
N PRO A 152 -20.71 -10.32 1.26
CA PRO A 152 -19.40 -9.98 1.81
C PRO A 152 -18.40 -9.56 0.72
N ASP A 153 -18.54 -10.12 -0.48
CA ASP A 153 -17.72 -9.81 -1.65
C ASP A 153 -18.16 -8.54 -2.41
N GLN A 154 -19.10 -7.77 -1.86
CA GLN A 154 -19.63 -6.60 -2.55
C GLN A 154 -18.59 -5.49 -2.61
N TRP A 155 -17.99 -5.33 -3.78
CA TRP A 155 -17.12 -4.22 -4.10
C TRP A 155 -17.88 -3.07 -4.78
N VAL A 156 -17.39 -1.85 -4.59
CA VAL A 156 -17.91 -0.63 -5.21
C VAL A 156 -17.01 -0.15 -6.33
N ALA A 157 -15.70 -0.33 -6.18
CA ALA A 157 -14.71 0.01 -7.20
C ALA A 157 -13.80 -1.18 -7.51
N ALA A 158 -13.51 -1.41 -8.79
CA ALA A 158 -12.53 -2.39 -9.25
C ALA A 158 -11.44 -1.68 -10.07
N VAL A 159 -10.18 -2.03 -9.82
CA VAL A 159 -9.03 -1.58 -10.61
C VAL A 159 -8.48 -2.79 -11.35
N GLN A 160 -8.57 -2.76 -12.68
CA GLN A 160 -8.13 -3.83 -13.57
C GLN A 160 -6.78 -3.43 -14.16
N LEU A 161 -5.71 -4.02 -13.63
CA LEU A 161 -4.34 -3.80 -14.11
C LEU A 161 -4.06 -4.80 -15.24
N ARG A 162 -3.69 -4.31 -16.43
CA ARG A 162 -3.34 -5.15 -17.58
C ARG A 162 -2.02 -4.73 -18.19
N GLN A 163 -1.26 -5.71 -18.66
CA GLN A 163 -0.06 -5.46 -19.46
C GLN A 163 0.05 -6.52 -20.55
N HIS A 164 0.08 -6.05 -21.80
CA HIS A 164 0.11 -6.93 -22.98
C HIS A 164 1.54 -7.33 -23.35
N VAL A 165 2.15 -8.16 -22.50
CA VAL A 165 3.52 -8.68 -22.68
C VAL A 165 3.53 -10.19 -22.46
N SER A 166 4.49 -10.87 -23.06
CA SER A 166 4.59 -12.34 -23.01
C SER A 166 5.04 -12.89 -21.65
N HIS A 167 5.69 -12.08 -20.80
CA HIS A 167 6.26 -12.43 -19.49
C HIS A 167 5.73 -11.54 -18.37
N ARG A 168 5.85 -11.97 -17.11
CA ARG A 168 5.26 -11.31 -15.93
C ARG A 168 6.26 -10.55 -15.03
N ARG A 169 7.52 -10.38 -15.45
CA ARG A 169 8.59 -9.75 -14.63
C ARG A 169 8.22 -8.39 -14.03
N THR A 170 7.58 -7.54 -14.80
CA THR A 170 7.06 -6.23 -14.39
C THR A 170 6.00 -6.33 -13.30
N PHE A 171 5.12 -7.35 -13.36
CA PHE A 171 4.14 -7.61 -12.30
C PHE A 171 4.80 -8.07 -11.02
N PHE A 172 5.82 -8.95 -11.07
CA PHE A 172 6.58 -9.35 -9.87
C PHE A 172 7.24 -8.14 -9.20
N TYR A 173 7.84 -7.24 -10.01
CA TYR A 173 8.41 -6.01 -9.49
C TYR A 173 7.35 -5.09 -8.85
N LEU A 174 6.21 -4.92 -9.53
CA LEU A 174 5.11 -4.09 -9.06
C LEU A 174 4.44 -4.65 -7.79
N GLU A 175 4.37 -5.98 -7.66
CA GLU A 175 3.90 -6.66 -6.45
C GLU A 175 4.75 -6.29 -5.22
N GLN A 176 6.08 -6.33 -5.36
CA GLN A 176 7.00 -5.94 -4.28
C GLN A 176 6.88 -4.47 -3.90
N LEU A 177 6.64 -3.59 -4.88
CA LEU A 177 6.43 -2.16 -4.63
C LEU A 177 5.10 -1.89 -3.91
N ILE A 178 4.05 -2.64 -4.24
CA ILE A 178 2.76 -2.54 -3.54
C ILE A 178 2.93 -2.95 -2.08
N LEU A 179 3.67 -4.03 -1.81
CA LEU A 179 3.95 -4.50 -0.45
C LEU A 179 4.79 -3.48 0.33
N ARG A 180 5.87 -2.96 -0.27
CA ARG A 180 6.74 -1.98 0.40
C ARG A 180 6.01 -0.70 0.81
N HIS A 181 5.06 -0.25 0.01
CA HIS A 181 4.31 0.98 0.25
C HIS A 181 2.93 0.76 0.89
N ASP A 182 2.57 -0.49 1.23
CA ASP A 182 1.27 -0.85 1.78
C ASP A 182 0.09 -0.30 0.96
N ALA A 183 0.25 -0.21 -0.37
CA ALA A 183 -0.69 0.48 -1.24
C ALA A 183 -2.04 -0.26 -1.38
N ALA A 184 -2.05 -1.58 -1.14
CA ALA A 184 -3.20 -2.45 -1.29
C ALA A 184 -3.87 -2.87 0.03
N VAL A 185 -3.50 -2.29 1.19
CA VAL A 185 -4.06 -2.68 2.51
C VAL A 185 -5.59 -2.57 2.60
N ARG A 186 -6.20 -1.66 1.82
CA ARG A 186 -7.66 -1.45 1.80
C ARG A 186 -8.38 -2.23 0.69
N ALA A 187 -7.68 -3.09 -0.03
CA ALA A 187 -8.29 -3.99 -0.99
C ALA A 187 -9.06 -5.08 -0.23
N ILE A 188 -10.30 -5.35 -0.67
CA ILE A 188 -11.11 -6.44 -0.12
C ILE A 188 -10.60 -7.76 -0.67
N ARG A 189 -10.34 -7.78 -1.98
CA ARG A 189 -9.93 -8.96 -2.72
C ARG A 189 -8.96 -8.57 -3.82
N ILE A 190 -8.00 -9.44 -4.08
CA ILE A 190 -7.03 -9.33 -5.15
C ILE A 190 -7.13 -10.61 -5.96
N LYS A 191 -7.54 -10.49 -7.23
CA LYS A 191 -7.74 -11.63 -8.11
C LYS A 191 -6.73 -11.60 -9.24
N GLN A 192 -6.00 -12.69 -9.42
CA GLN A 192 -5.11 -12.85 -10.56
C GLN A 192 -5.93 -13.23 -11.80
N MET A 193 -5.75 -12.49 -12.90
CA MET A 193 -6.43 -12.71 -14.18
C MET A 193 -5.40 -12.99 -15.28
N ASP A 194 -5.84 -13.41 -16.46
CA ASP A 194 -4.93 -13.50 -17.60
C ASP A 194 -4.40 -12.10 -17.98
N GLN A 195 -3.10 -12.02 -18.23
CA GLN A 195 -2.35 -10.78 -18.52
C GLN A 195 -2.56 -9.65 -17.50
N GLY A 196 -2.92 -9.95 -16.24
CA GLY A 196 -3.20 -8.91 -15.26
C GLY A 196 -3.62 -9.33 -13.87
N ILE A 197 -4.01 -8.31 -13.09
CA ILE A 197 -4.48 -8.45 -11.70
C ILE A 197 -5.65 -7.48 -11.50
N ASP A 198 -6.70 -7.95 -10.84
CA ASP A 198 -7.88 -7.16 -10.48
C ASP A 198 -7.89 -6.89 -8.96
N PHE A 199 -7.93 -5.62 -8.58
CA PHE A 199 -8.05 -5.17 -7.19
C PHE A 199 -9.46 -4.66 -6.91
N PHE A 200 -10.10 -5.20 -5.88
CA PHE A 200 -11.46 -4.82 -5.49
C PHE A 200 -11.45 -3.96 -4.22
N PHE A 201 -12.16 -2.82 -4.26
CA PHE A 201 -12.23 -1.85 -3.18
C PHE A 201 -13.67 -1.57 -2.76
N GLY A 202 -13.88 -1.43 -1.44
CA GLY A 202 -15.19 -1.05 -0.88
C GLY A 202 -15.56 0.43 -1.10
N ASN A 203 -14.56 1.30 -1.30
CA ASN A 203 -14.77 2.73 -1.54
C ASN A 203 -14.06 3.19 -2.82
N ARG A 204 -14.71 4.05 -3.61
CA ARG A 204 -14.12 4.67 -4.80
C ARG A 204 -12.83 5.42 -4.51
N SER A 205 -12.77 6.15 -3.39
CA SER A 205 -11.60 6.97 -3.05
C SER A 205 -10.33 6.15 -2.82
N HIS A 206 -10.46 4.89 -2.38
CA HIS A 206 -9.30 4.00 -2.22
C HIS A 206 -8.77 3.54 -3.58
N ALA A 207 -9.67 3.20 -4.51
CA ALA A 207 -9.29 2.86 -5.88
C ALA A 207 -8.59 4.03 -6.61
N VAL A 208 -9.08 5.26 -6.47
CA VAL A 208 -8.44 6.44 -7.09
C VAL A 208 -7.02 6.64 -6.56
N LYS A 209 -6.83 6.57 -5.23
CA LYS A 209 -5.49 6.66 -4.62
C LYS A 209 -4.55 5.54 -5.11
N PHE A 210 -5.08 4.35 -5.31
CA PHE A 210 -4.31 3.22 -5.83
C PHE A 210 -3.88 3.45 -7.30
N VAL A 211 -4.77 3.98 -8.14
CA VAL A 211 -4.43 4.36 -9.53
C VAL A 211 -3.38 5.48 -9.56
N GLU A 212 -3.48 6.48 -8.68
CA GLU A 212 -2.46 7.53 -8.53
C GLU A 212 -1.10 6.97 -8.08
N PHE A 213 -1.09 5.96 -7.20
CA PHE A 213 0.13 5.26 -6.81
C PHE A 213 0.76 4.54 -8.00
N LEU A 214 -0.04 3.79 -8.78
CA LEU A 214 0.45 3.07 -9.97
C LEU A 214 1.10 4.03 -10.97
N GLY A 215 0.50 5.22 -11.18
CA GLY A 215 1.06 6.24 -12.08
C GLY A 215 2.37 6.87 -11.60
N LYS A 216 2.74 6.74 -10.32
CA LYS A 216 4.06 7.18 -9.82
C LYS A 216 5.14 6.12 -10.03
N VAL A 217 4.75 4.87 -10.15
CA VAL A 217 5.66 3.71 -10.14
C VAL A 217 5.90 3.16 -11.55
N ALA A 218 4.88 3.22 -12.42
CA ALA A 218 4.94 2.72 -13.78
C ALA A 218 4.26 3.69 -14.77
N PRO A 219 4.61 3.65 -16.07
CA PRO A 219 3.96 4.46 -17.09
C PRO A 219 2.63 3.78 -17.45
N ILE A 220 1.52 4.39 -17.04
CA ILE A 220 0.18 3.82 -17.20
C ILE A 220 -0.72 4.69 -18.07
N LYS A 221 -1.75 4.06 -18.64
CA LYS A 221 -2.94 4.71 -19.20
C LYS A 221 -4.15 4.23 -18.44
N SER A 222 -4.87 5.16 -17.83
CA SER A 222 -6.07 4.85 -17.04
C SER A 222 -7.34 5.33 -17.74
N ARG A 223 -8.36 4.48 -17.80
CA ARG A 223 -9.74 4.82 -18.18
C ARG A 223 -10.68 4.50 -17.01
N HIS A 224 -11.68 5.35 -16.79
CA HIS A 224 -12.67 5.16 -15.74
C HIS A 224 -14.07 5.07 -16.35
N ASP A 225 -14.83 4.06 -15.95
CA ASP A 225 -16.23 3.88 -16.34
C ASP A 225 -17.08 3.69 -15.06
N LYS A 226 -18.38 3.99 -15.17
CA LYS A 226 -19.35 3.81 -14.07
C LYS A 226 -20.59 3.09 -14.58
N GLN A 227 -21.07 2.12 -13.81
CA GLN A 227 -22.30 1.37 -14.08
C GLN A 227 -23.32 1.67 -12.97
N LEU A 228 -24.52 2.09 -13.34
CA LEU A 228 -25.61 2.28 -12.38
C LEU A 228 -26.14 0.91 -11.93
N VAL A 229 -26.16 0.67 -10.62
CA VAL A 229 -26.71 -0.56 -10.03
C VAL A 229 -28.13 -0.33 -9.54
N SER A 230 -28.34 0.75 -8.79
CA SER A 230 -29.66 1.11 -8.29
C SER A 230 -29.80 2.61 -8.10
N HIS A 231 -31.04 3.09 -8.16
CA HIS A 231 -31.42 4.48 -7.91
C HIS A 231 -32.59 4.49 -6.94
N ASP A 232 -32.48 5.27 -5.87
CA ASP A 232 -33.60 5.56 -5.00
C ASP A 232 -34.24 6.88 -5.43
N THR A 233 -35.43 6.80 -6.01
CA THR A 233 -36.19 7.96 -6.50
C THR A 233 -36.65 8.89 -5.38
N LYS A 234 -36.79 8.39 -4.13
CA LYS A 234 -37.26 9.20 -3.00
C LYS A 234 -36.16 10.10 -2.44
N SER A 235 -34.93 9.58 -2.36
CA SER A 235 -33.77 10.32 -1.85
C SER A 235 -32.84 10.85 -2.94
N ASN A 236 -33.16 10.58 -4.21
CA ASN A 236 -32.36 10.86 -5.39
C ASN A 236 -30.90 10.38 -5.27
N ASN A 237 -30.70 9.25 -4.59
CA ASN A 237 -29.39 8.65 -4.38
C ASN A 237 -29.15 7.56 -5.43
N TYR A 238 -27.95 7.59 -6.02
CA TYR A 238 -27.54 6.64 -7.06
C TYR A 238 -26.41 5.76 -6.54
N ASN A 239 -26.59 4.45 -6.62
CA ASN A 239 -25.55 3.48 -6.34
C ASN A 239 -24.88 3.07 -7.65
N TYR A 240 -23.61 3.45 -7.80
CA TYR A 240 -22.79 3.09 -8.94
C TYR A 240 -21.72 2.08 -8.55
N LYS A 241 -21.37 1.20 -9.49
CA LYS A 241 -20.10 0.47 -9.51
C LYS A 241 -19.13 1.20 -10.42
N PHE A 242 -17.88 1.30 -9.99
CA PHE A 242 -16.81 1.99 -10.70
C PHE A 242 -15.78 0.99 -11.19
N THR A 243 -15.38 1.10 -12.45
CA THR A 243 -14.32 0.27 -13.03
C THR A 243 -13.21 1.20 -13.52
N PHE A 244 -11.99 0.95 -13.05
CA PHE A 244 -10.79 1.62 -13.50
C PHE A 244 -9.97 0.63 -14.31
N SER A 245 -9.93 0.81 -15.63
CA SER A 245 -9.07 0.03 -16.52
C SER A 245 -7.71 0.71 -16.61
N VAL A 246 -6.66 0.04 -16.14
CA VAL A 246 -5.30 0.55 -16.10
C VAL A 246 -4.43 -0.34 -16.99
N GLU A 247 -3.90 0.24 -18.05
CA GLU A 247 -2.99 -0.42 -18.98
C GLU A 247 -1.55 0.06 -18.70
N ILE A 248 -0.65 -0.86 -18.39
CA ILE A 248 0.78 -0.58 -18.25
C ILE A 248 1.41 -0.63 -19.65
N CYS A 249 2.41 0.23 -19.88
CA CYS A 249 3.23 0.19 -21.08
C CYS A 249 3.75 -1.25 -21.36
N PRO A 250 3.58 -1.78 -22.59
CA PRO A 250 4.08 -3.10 -22.97
C PRO A 250 5.60 -3.17 -23.16
N VAL A 251 6.33 -2.06 -23.00
CA VAL A 251 7.80 -2.04 -23.05
C VAL A 251 8.36 -2.45 -21.70
N CYS A 252 9.22 -3.46 -21.69
CA CYS A 252 9.90 -3.93 -20.49
C CYS A 252 11.38 -3.53 -20.51
N ARG A 253 12.04 -3.72 -19.36
CA ARG A 253 13.49 -3.57 -19.26
C ARG A 253 14.17 -4.64 -20.12
N GLU A 254 15.30 -4.28 -20.73
CA GLU A 254 16.10 -5.14 -21.61
C GLU A 254 15.38 -5.56 -22.91
N ASP A 255 14.32 -4.86 -23.29
CA ASP A 255 13.73 -5.01 -24.62
C ASP A 255 14.47 -4.15 -25.65
N LEU A 256 14.59 -4.70 -26.87
CA LEU A 256 15.07 -3.97 -28.04
C LEU A 256 13.88 -3.31 -28.73
N ILE A 257 14.01 -2.02 -29.06
CA ILE A 257 12.93 -1.21 -29.61
C ILE A 257 13.42 -0.56 -30.91
N CYS A 258 12.59 -0.64 -31.95
CA CYS A 258 12.72 0.21 -33.12
C CYS A 258 11.82 1.43 -32.92
N LEU A 259 12.41 2.63 -32.79
CA LEU A 259 11.63 3.84 -32.59
C LEU A 259 10.96 4.26 -33.91
N PRO A 260 9.66 4.59 -33.89
CA PRO A 260 9.02 5.25 -35.03
C PRO A 260 9.76 6.56 -35.36
N PRO A 261 9.91 6.93 -36.65
CA PRO A 261 10.65 8.15 -37.04
C PRO A 261 10.18 9.42 -36.33
N LYS A 262 8.86 9.53 -36.08
CA LYS A 262 8.28 10.66 -35.33
C LYS A 262 8.76 10.72 -33.88
N ALA A 263 8.84 9.57 -33.22
CA ALA A 263 9.31 9.46 -31.85
C ALA A 263 10.82 9.74 -31.77
N ALA A 264 11.61 9.16 -32.67
CA ALA A 264 13.05 9.41 -32.79
C ALA A 264 13.38 10.91 -32.93
N ILE A 265 12.67 11.62 -33.82
CA ILE A 265 12.86 13.07 -34.03
C ILE A 265 12.49 13.86 -32.76
N SER A 266 11.38 13.52 -32.09
CA SER A 266 10.97 14.20 -30.86
C SER A 266 11.96 14.02 -29.71
N LEU A 267 12.69 12.90 -29.70
CA LEU A 267 13.71 12.56 -28.70
C LEU A 267 15.11 13.06 -29.10
N GLY A 268 15.22 14.03 -30.01
CA GLY A 268 16.50 14.63 -30.40
C GLY A 268 17.30 13.78 -31.39
N ASN A 269 16.60 13.12 -32.32
CA ASN A 269 17.14 12.15 -33.28
C ASN A 269 17.87 10.99 -32.59
N LEU A 270 17.20 10.36 -31.62
CA LEU A 270 17.68 9.15 -30.96
C LEU A 270 17.29 7.91 -31.78
N GLY A 271 18.18 6.93 -31.85
CA GLY A 271 17.93 5.66 -32.52
C GLY A 271 18.32 5.70 -34.00
N PRO A 272 17.80 4.77 -34.81
CA PRO A 272 16.46 4.18 -34.70
C PRO A 272 16.33 2.94 -33.82
N LEU A 273 17.41 2.20 -33.56
CA LEU A 273 17.42 1.06 -32.63
C LEU A 273 17.88 1.53 -31.25
N VAL A 274 17.06 1.26 -30.23
CA VAL A 274 17.33 1.65 -28.85
C VAL A 274 16.98 0.52 -27.89
N ILE A 275 17.59 0.54 -26.73
CA ILE A 275 17.39 -0.42 -25.65
C ILE A 275 16.65 0.27 -24.50
N CYS A 276 15.69 -0.42 -23.90
CA CYS A 276 15.07 0.03 -22.66
C CYS A 276 15.94 -0.38 -21.46
N THR A 277 16.54 0.59 -20.77
CA THR A 277 17.38 0.32 -19.60
C THR A 277 16.57 0.26 -18.31
N LYS A 278 15.56 1.13 -18.18
CA LYS A 278 14.78 1.27 -16.95
C LYS A 278 13.35 1.69 -17.23
N VAL A 279 12.41 1.04 -16.56
CA VAL A 279 10.99 1.39 -16.56
C VAL A 279 10.60 1.79 -15.14
N THR A 280 10.27 3.06 -14.95
CA THR A 280 9.73 3.61 -13.69
C THR A 280 8.50 4.45 -14.03
N ASN A 281 8.30 5.64 -13.45
CA ASN A 281 7.32 6.61 -13.97
C ASN A 281 7.60 6.95 -15.45
N ASN A 282 8.89 7.05 -15.78
CA ASN A 282 9.37 7.31 -17.14
C ASN A 282 10.10 6.09 -17.69
N ILE A 283 10.10 5.97 -19.01
CA ILE A 283 10.82 4.95 -19.76
C ILE A 283 12.19 5.53 -20.14
N ALA A 284 13.26 4.92 -19.67
CA ALA A 284 14.63 5.31 -20.02
C ALA A 284 15.12 4.48 -21.21
N LEU A 285 15.46 5.18 -22.30
CA LEU A 285 15.97 4.60 -23.53
C LEU A 285 17.45 4.94 -23.67
N LEU A 286 18.23 3.97 -24.16
CA LEU A 286 19.65 4.09 -24.44
C LEU A 286 19.91 3.66 -25.89
N ASP A 287 20.67 4.46 -26.62
CA ASP A 287 21.26 4.05 -27.89
C ASP A 287 22.61 3.33 -27.62
N PRO A 288 22.72 2.01 -27.92
CA PRO A 288 23.93 1.24 -27.63
C PRO A 288 25.17 1.71 -28.41
N PHE A 289 24.99 2.43 -29.52
CA PHE A 289 26.10 2.84 -30.40
C PHE A 289 26.67 4.20 -30.05
N THR A 290 25.84 5.10 -29.53
CA THR A 290 26.22 6.50 -29.25
C THR A 290 26.26 6.83 -27.76
N LEU A 291 25.79 5.93 -26.89
CA LEU A 291 25.58 6.18 -25.46
C LEU A 291 24.67 7.38 -25.16
N ARG A 292 23.82 7.77 -26.12
CA ARG A 292 22.83 8.82 -25.88
C ARG A 292 21.63 8.23 -25.14
N HIS A 293 21.18 8.94 -24.12
CA HIS A 293 20.04 8.55 -23.31
C HIS A 293 18.88 9.52 -23.54
N SER A 294 17.66 9.00 -23.49
CA SER A 294 16.47 9.82 -23.43
C SER A 294 15.47 9.24 -22.44
N PHE A 295 14.66 10.13 -21.86
CA PHE A 295 13.56 9.75 -20.99
C PHE A 295 12.25 10.06 -21.70
N LEU A 296 11.37 9.08 -21.74
CA LEU A 296 10.05 9.17 -22.35
C LEU A 296 8.99 9.07 -21.26
N ASP A 297 8.17 10.12 -21.12
CA ASP A 297 7.05 10.13 -20.18
C ASP A 297 5.89 9.26 -20.70
N ALA A 298 5.00 8.83 -19.80
CA ALA A 298 3.81 8.04 -20.15
C ALA A 298 2.95 8.74 -21.23
N ASP A 299 2.67 10.04 -21.09
CA ASP A 299 1.87 10.79 -22.06
C ASP A 299 2.51 10.86 -23.45
N GLN A 300 3.84 10.96 -23.51
CA GLN A 300 4.57 10.99 -24.77
C GLN A 300 4.52 9.62 -25.45
N TYR A 301 4.72 8.55 -24.67
CA TYR A 301 4.60 7.18 -25.15
C TYR A 301 3.20 6.89 -25.72
N TRP A 302 2.13 7.25 -25.02
CA TRP A 302 0.76 6.95 -25.48
C TRP A 302 0.30 7.77 -26.70
N ARG A 303 0.96 8.90 -27.01
CA ARG A 303 0.73 9.66 -28.26
C ARG A 303 1.31 8.95 -29.48
N THR A 304 2.46 8.32 -29.32
CA THR A 304 3.16 7.57 -30.37
C THR A 304 3.53 6.19 -29.84
N SER A 305 2.52 5.35 -29.61
CA SER A 305 2.73 4.02 -29.05
C SER A 305 3.52 3.12 -30.02
N PHE A 306 4.50 2.41 -29.51
CA PHE A 306 5.30 1.42 -30.24
C PHE A 306 5.45 0.15 -29.40
N LYS A 307 5.87 -0.96 -30.02
CA LYS A 307 6.09 -2.24 -29.32
C LYS A 307 7.58 -2.57 -29.29
N SER A 308 7.95 -3.52 -28.42
CA SER A 308 9.29 -4.12 -28.46
C SER A 308 9.48 -4.89 -29.76
N LEU A 309 10.62 -4.69 -30.44
CA LEU A 309 11.02 -5.46 -31.62
C LEU A 309 11.36 -6.91 -31.21
N LEU A 310 12.23 -7.04 -30.20
CA LEU A 310 12.60 -8.31 -29.59
C LEU A 310 12.47 -8.18 -28.07
N SER A 311 11.94 -9.24 -27.44
CA SER A 311 11.74 -9.29 -26.00
C SER A 311 12.86 -10.08 -25.32
N SER A 312 13.12 -9.81 -24.04
CA SER A 312 14.13 -10.49 -23.21
C SER A 312 14.16 -12.04 -23.30
N ARG A 313 13.08 -12.70 -23.71
CA ARG A 313 13.04 -14.16 -23.95
C ARG A 313 13.84 -14.66 -25.15
N GLN A 314 14.13 -13.78 -26.11
CA GLN A 314 14.85 -14.12 -27.34
C GLN A 314 16.35 -13.82 -27.24
N LEU A 315 16.85 -13.56 -26.02
CA LEU A 315 18.27 -13.35 -25.78
C LEU A 315 19.04 -14.64 -26.02
N VAL A 316 20.13 -14.53 -26.77
CA VAL A 316 21.06 -15.62 -27.09
C VAL A 316 22.38 -15.37 -26.36
N GLU A 317 23.03 -16.44 -25.91
CA GLU A 317 24.33 -16.38 -25.26
C GLU A 317 25.47 -16.27 -26.29
N TYR A 318 26.36 -15.31 -26.04
CA TYR A 318 27.57 -15.04 -26.77
C TYR A 318 28.78 -15.17 -25.86
N ILE A 319 29.90 -15.65 -26.39
CA ILE A 319 31.20 -15.61 -25.75
C ILE A 319 31.99 -14.42 -26.30
N VAL A 320 32.61 -13.66 -25.42
CA VAL A 320 33.43 -12.49 -25.75
C VAL A 320 34.85 -12.96 -26.02
N LEU A 321 35.36 -12.69 -27.22
CA LEU A 321 36.72 -13.06 -27.63
C LEU A 321 37.71 -11.94 -27.36
N ASP A 322 37.30 -10.70 -27.64
CA ASP A 322 38.13 -9.51 -27.48
C ASP A 322 37.26 -8.27 -27.23
N VAL A 323 37.81 -7.27 -26.53
CA VAL A 323 37.14 -6.01 -26.18
C VAL A 323 38.11 -4.84 -26.27
N GLU A 324 37.86 -3.93 -27.20
CA GLU A 324 38.60 -2.68 -27.36
C GLU A 324 37.74 -1.49 -26.93
N ILE A 325 38.18 -0.75 -25.90
CA ILE A 325 37.45 0.42 -25.38
C ILE A 325 37.67 1.63 -26.30
N VAL A 326 36.58 2.16 -26.85
CA VAL A 326 36.58 3.29 -27.79
C VAL A 326 36.42 4.64 -27.08
N ALA A 327 35.56 4.71 -26.06
CA ALA A 327 35.31 5.94 -25.31
C ALA A 327 35.26 5.66 -23.80
N ALA A 328 35.80 6.61 -23.03
CA ALA A 328 35.85 6.56 -21.57
C ALA A 328 34.45 6.55 -20.92
N GLU A 329 34.40 6.07 -19.67
CA GLU A 329 33.17 5.86 -18.90
C GLU A 329 32.27 7.10 -18.86
N VAL A 330 31.00 6.92 -19.25
CA VAL A 330 29.93 7.89 -19.04
C VAL A 330 29.03 7.35 -17.94
N ASN A 331 28.81 8.13 -16.90
CA ASN A 331 27.85 7.80 -15.85
C ASN A 331 26.50 8.45 -16.17
N VAL A 332 25.48 7.64 -16.46
CA VAL A 332 24.15 8.13 -16.79
C VAL A 332 23.10 7.45 -15.94
N GLY A 333 22.37 8.25 -15.16
CA GLY A 333 21.26 7.77 -14.34
C GLY A 333 21.68 6.86 -13.17
N GLY A 334 22.95 6.87 -12.77
CA GLY A 334 23.49 6.00 -11.72
C GLY A 334 24.16 4.73 -12.24
N SER A 335 24.00 4.42 -13.53
CA SER A 335 24.63 3.31 -14.22
C SER A 335 25.85 3.78 -15.02
N LYS A 336 26.94 3.01 -14.94
CA LYS A 336 28.15 3.26 -15.72
C LYS A 336 28.00 2.62 -17.09
N TYR A 337 28.41 3.31 -18.14
CA TYR A 337 28.50 2.79 -19.50
C TYR A 337 29.84 3.16 -20.10
N ALA A 338 30.40 2.27 -20.91
CA ALA A 338 31.59 2.56 -21.69
C ALA A 338 31.42 1.97 -23.07
N LEU A 339 31.76 2.76 -24.09
CA LEU A 339 31.62 2.34 -25.47
C LEU A 339 32.83 1.50 -25.83
N ALA A 340 32.60 0.26 -26.24
CA ALA A 340 33.65 -0.65 -26.68
C ALA A 340 33.25 -1.36 -27.96
N ASP A 341 34.24 -1.66 -28.80
CA ASP A 341 34.10 -2.56 -29.93
C ASP A 341 34.55 -3.96 -29.46
N ALA A 342 33.64 -4.93 -29.53
CA ALA A 342 33.83 -6.28 -29.03
C ALA A 342 33.72 -7.31 -30.16
N GLN A 343 34.56 -8.33 -30.12
CA GLN A 343 34.46 -9.50 -30.98
C GLN A 343 33.74 -10.61 -30.21
N VAL A 344 32.63 -11.09 -30.77
CA VAL A 344 31.79 -12.09 -30.11
C VAL A 344 31.46 -13.25 -31.03
N ALA A 345 31.32 -14.44 -30.46
CA ALA A 345 30.83 -15.64 -31.14
C ALA A 345 29.63 -16.20 -30.37
N ARG A 346 28.68 -16.84 -31.07
CA ARG A 346 27.57 -17.52 -30.39
C ARG A 346 28.09 -18.75 -29.65
N VAL A 347 27.60 -18.99 -28.45
CA VAL A 347 27.99 -20.19 -27.68
C VAL A 347 27.59 -21.48 -28.41
N SER A 348 26.48 -21.47 -29.16
CA SER A 348 26.03 -22.61 -29.97
C SER A 348 26.99 -22.99 -31.11
N ASP A 349 27.69 -21.98 -31.63
CA ASP A 349 28.52 -22.06 -32.83
C ASP A 349 30.00 -22.18 -32.47
N PHE A 350 30.36 -21.80 -31.24
CA PHE A 350 31.70 -21.90 -30.70
C PHE A 350 32.22 -23.35 -30.73
N GLY A 351 33.33 -23.56 -31.45
CA GLY A 351 33.93 -24.88 -31.66
C GLY A 351 33.30 -25.72 -32.78
N LYS A 352 32.25 -25.23 -33.45
CA LYS A 352 31.66 -25.86 -34.64
C LYS A 352 31.88 -25.03 -35.90
N ASN A 353 31.73 -23.72 -35.80
CA ASN A 353 31.89 -22.75 -36.89
C ASN A 353 32.83 -21.62 -36.46
N ASP A 354 33.51 -21.01 -37.43
CA ASP A 354 34.43 -19.87 -37.21
C ASP A 354 33.73 -18.51 -37.42
N THR A 355 32.40 -18.43 -37.20
CA THR A 355 31.64 -17.20 -37.37
C THR A 355 31.85 -16.25 -36.18
N ILE A 356 32.50 -15.13 -36.45
CA ILE A 356 32.78 -14.07 -35.46
C ILE A 356 32.00 -12.81 -35.88
N PHE A 357 31.37 -12.16 -34.91
CA PHE A 357 30.65 -10.90 -35.09
C PHE A 357 31.42 -9.77 -34.42
N ASN A 358 31.56 -8.65 -35.11
CA ASN A 358 32.14 -7.42 -34.57
C ASN A 358 31.00 -6.49 -34.15
N VAL A 359 30.93 -6.16 -32.86
CA VAL A 359 29.79 -5.45 -32.27
C VAL A 359 30.27 -4.27 -31.44
N ARG A 360 29.65 -3.11 -31.67
CA ARG A 360 29.80 -1.96 -30.78
C ARG A 360 28.81 -2.04 -29.64
N THR A 361 29.30 -1.98 -28.40
CA THR A 361 28.52 -2.22 -27.18
C THR A 361 28.69 -1.13 -26.14
N HIS A 362 27.66 -0.94 -25.32
CA HIS A 362 27.64 -0.04 -24.16
C HIS A 362 28.19 -0.68 -22.87
N LEU A 363 28.50 -1.98 -22.93
CA LEU A 363 28.95 -2.81 -21.81
C LEU A 363 30.48 -2.88 -21.68
N GLY A 364 31.23 -1.94 -22.28
CA GLY A 364 32.70 -1.99 -22.32
C GLY A 364 33.38 -1.96 -20.94
N HIS A 365 32.70 -1.46 -19.91
CA HIS A 365 33.22 -1.42 -18.54
C HIS A 365 33.03 -2.74 -17.78
N LEU A 366 32.17 -3.63 -18.29
CA LEU A 366 31.74 -4.85 -17.61
C LEU A 366 32.28 -6.12 -18.26
N LEU A 367 32.50 -6.08 -19.58
CA LEU A 367 32.94 -7.23 -20.37
C LEU A 367 34.47 -7.31 -20.43
N ASN A 368 34.99 -8.49 -20.12
CA ASN A 368 36.37 -8.90 -20.36
C ASN A 368 36.43 -10.05 -21.38
N PRO A 369 37.55 -10.24 -22.08
CA PRO A 369 37.77 -11.43 -22.91
C PRO A 369 37.57 -12.72 -22.12
N GLY A 370 36.79 -13.66 -22.67
CA GLY A 370 36.41 -14.92 -22.02
C GLY A 370 35.09 -14.86 -21.24
N ASP A 371 34.48 -13.68 -21.08
CA ASP A 371 33.16 -13.55 -20.47
C ASP A 371 32.03 -14.01 -21.40
N TYR A 372 30.87 -14.31 -20.81
CA TYR A 372 29.64 -14.56 -21.53
C TYR A 372 28.72 -13.34 -21.47
N ALA A 373 28.01 -13.07 -22.56
CA ALA A 373 27.04 -11.99 -22.67
C ALA A 373 25.75 -12.47 -23.33
N LEU A 374 24.62 -11.94 -22.89
CA LEU A 374 23.32 -12.11 -23.54
C LEU A 374 23.10 -10.97 -24.53
N GLY A 375 22.69 -11.31 -25.74
CA GLY A 375 22.43 -10.35 -26.80
C GLY A 375 21.32 -10.80 -27.75
N PHE A 376 20.80 -9.85 -28.51
CA PHE A 376 19.87 -10.12 -29.60
C PHE A 376 20.65 -10.46 -30.87
N ASP A 377 20.27 -11.56 -31.49
CA ASP A 377 20.74 -11.97 -32.79
C ASP A 377 19.84 -11.37 -33.88
N LEU A 378 20.32 -10.35 -34.58
CA LEU A 378 19.59 -9.73 -35.69
C LEU A 378 20.00 -10.32 -37.04
N TYR A 379 21.17 -10.94 -37.13
CA TYR A 379 21.64 -11.64 -38.33
C TYR A 379 20.72 -12.81 -38.71
N GLY A 380 20.28 -13.59 -37.73
CA GLY A 380 19.37 -14.72 -37.93
C GLY A 380 17.87 -14.39 -37.79
N ALA A 381 17.53 -13.22 -37.25
CA ALA A 381 16.14 -12.89 -36.95
C ALA A 381 15.40 -12.33 -38.15
N ASN A 382 14.27 -12.94 -38.50
CA ASN A 382 13.32 -12.36 -39.45
C ASN A 382 12.28 -11.52 -38.70
N SER A 383 12.57 -10.23 -38.51
CA SER A 383 11.64 -9.29 -37.87
C SER A 383 10.70 -8.66 -38.90
N ASN A 384 9.43 -9.05 -38.90
CA ASN A 384 8.37 -8.36 -39.65
C ASN A 384 7.86 -7.14 -38.85
N ASP A 385 8.68 -6.10 -38.73
CA ASP A 385 8.28 -4.85 -38.04
C ASP A 385 8.07 -3.70 -39.03
N ILE A 386 6.88 -3.11 -38.98
CA ILE A 386 6.43 -1.99 -39.81
C ILE A 386 7.30 -0.75 -39.57
N ASP A 387 7.83 -0.56 -38.35
CA ASP A 387 8.68 0.58 -38.04
C ASP A 387 10.09 0.41 -38.59
N LEU A 388 10.61 -0.83 -38.65
CA LEU A 388 11.90 -1.13 -39.27
C LEU A 388 11.86 -0.88 -40.79
N ASP A 389 10.77 -1.30 -41.45
CA ASP A 389 10.54 -1.10 -42.89
C ASP A 389 10.48 0.38 -43.30
N LYS A 390 10.12 1.29 -42.38
CA LYS A 390 10.09 2.74 -42.65
C LYS A 390 11.48 3.33 -42.85
N TYR A 391 12.52 2.69 -42.30
CA TYR A 391 13.89 3.14 -42.44
C TYR A 391 14.56 2.49 -43.66
N LYS A 392 14.32 3.09 -44.83
CA LYS A 392 14.92 2.61 -46.09
C LYS A 392 16.44 2.79 -46.09
N GLY A 393 17.17 1.70 -46.29
CA GLY A 393 18.64 1.72 -46.44
C GLY A 393 19.43 1.77 -45.13
N MET A 394 18.80 1.49 -43.99
CA MET A 394 19.53 1.35 -42.73
C MET A 394 20.36 0.06 -42.75
N VAL A 395 21.64 0.15 -42.37
CA VAL A 395 22.44 -1.03 -42.05
C VAL A 395 22.05 -1.46 -40.65
N VAL A 396 21.35 -2.59 -40.55
CA VAL A 396 20.98 -3.20 -39.27
C VAL A 396 22.23 -3.88 -38.71
N PRO A 397 22.58 -3.66 -37.43
CA PRO A 397 23.68 -4.37 -36.78
C PRO A 397 23.36 -5.86 -36.69
N ASP A 398 24.37 -6.73 -36.83
CA ASP A 398 24.18 -8.18 -36.78
C ASP A 398 23.80 -8.68 -35.39
N VAL A 399 24.40 -8.07 -34.34
CA VAL A 399 24.22 -8.47 -32.94
C VAL A 399 24.19 -7.23 -32.06
N ILE A 400 23.34 -7.24 -31.03
CA ILE A 400 23.29 -6.21 -29.99
C ILE A 400 23.41 -6.88 -28.62
N LEU A 401 24.49 -6.60 -27.90
CA LEU A 401 24.70 -7.10 -26.53
C LEU A 401 23.86 -6.30 -25.53
N MET A 402 23.22 -7.00 -24.60
CA MET A 402 22.25 -6.44 -23.65
C MET A 402 22.75 -6.49 -22.20
N LYS A 403 23.27 -7.64 -21.77
CA LYS A 403 23.85 -7.80 -20.43
C LYS A 403 24.92 -8.88 -20.37
N LYS A 404 25.83 -8.79 -19.39
CA LYS A 404 26.76 -9.88 -19.08
C LYS A 404 25.97 -11.06 -18.49
N SER A 405 26.31 -12.28 -18.88
CA SER A 405 25.68 -13.50 -18.37
C SER A 405 26.61 -14.20 -17.38
N TYR A 406 26.02 -14.83 -16.37
CA TYR A 406 26.73 -15.58 -15.32
C TYR A 406 26.26 -17.04 -15.24
N GLU A 407 25.59 -17.54 -16.29
CA GLU A 407 24.91 -18.85 -16.25
C GLU A 407 25.89 -20.01 -16.02
N GLU A 408 27.08 -19.96 -16.63
CA GLU A 408 28.11 -20.98 -16.42
C GLU A 408 28.56 -21.09 -14.95
N LYS A 409 28.78 -19.93 -14.31
CA LYS A 409 29.16 -19.84 -12.89
C LYS A 409 27.99 -20.27 -11.98
N ARG A 410 26.73 -20.03 -12.39
CA ARG A 410 25.52 -20.44 -11.66
C ARG A 410 25.22 -21.92 -11.77
N LEU A 411 25.48 -22.56 -12.92
CA LEU A 411 25.32 -24.01 -13.09
C LEU A 411 26.15 -24.79 -12.05
N ARG A 412 27.33 -24.27 -11.69
CA ARG A 412 28.20 -24.85 -10.64
C ARG A 412 27.61 -24.74 -9.22
N LYS A 413 26.66 -23.81 -8.97
CA LYS A 413 26.00 -23.59 -7.67
C LYS A 413 24.52 -24.01 -7.66
N ARG A 414 24.03 -24.69 -8.70
CA ARG A 414 22.62 -25.09 -8.84
C ARG A 414 22.16 -25.99 -7.68
N GLY A 415 21.03 -25.65 -7.06
CA GLY A 415 20.41 -26.43 -5.98
C GLY A 415 20.65 -25.92 -4.55
N LYS A 416 21.43 -24.84 -4.37
CA LYS A 416 21.54 -24.18 -3.07
C LYS A 416 20.40 -23.17 -2.87
N PRO A 417 19.71 -23.16 -1.72
CA PRO A 417 18.71 -22.14 -1.42
C PRO A 417 19.37 -20.76 -1.31
N ARG A 418 18.63 -19.70 -1.66
CA ARG A 418 19.08 -18.32 -1.48
C ARG A 418 18.97 -17.92 0.00
N ALA A 419 19.86 -17.05 0.45
CA ALA A 419 19.87 -16.51 1.82
C ALA A 419 18.69 -15.58 2.14
N TRP A 420 17.90 -15.23 1.12
CA TRP A 420 16.82 -14.27 1.19
C TRP A 420 15.57 -14.76 0.46
N LYS A 421 14.42 -14.22 0.85
CA LYS A 421 13.10 -14.48 0.27
C LYS A 421 12.33 -13.16 0.06
N LEU A 422 11.37 -13.18 -0.85
CA LEU A 422 10.41 -12.08 -1.03
C LEU A 422 9.06 -12.50 -0.44
N LYS A 423 8.31 -11.51 0.06
CA LYS A 423 6.91 -11.72 0.44
C LYS A 423 6.04 -11.69 -0.81
N SER A 424 5.00 -12.52 -0.83
CA SER A 424 4.00 -12.52 -1.89
C SER A 424 2.69 -11.92 -1.38
N LEU A 425 1.93 -11.31 -2.28
CA LEU A 425 0.55 -10.91 -1.99
C LEU A 425 -0.35 -12.14 -2.03
N GLY A 426 -1.28 -12.24 -1.08
CA GLY A 426 -2.32 -13.27 -1.04
C GLY A 426 -3.33 -13.09 -2.17
N MET A 427 -2.96 -13.44 -3.40
CA MET A 427 -3.82 -13.33 -4.57
C MET A 427 -4.68 -14.58 -4.75
N GLU A 428 -5.98 -14.39 -4.92
CA GLU A 428 -6.90 -15.46 -5.33
C GLU A 428 -6.70 -15.75 -6.82
N VAL A 429 -6.53 -17.03 -7.15
CA VAL A 429 -6.44 -17.49 -8.54
C VAL A 429 -7.84 -17.85 -9.02
N ASP A 430 -8.18 -17.45 -10.25
CA ASP A 430 -9.46 -17.85 -10.85
C ASP A 430 -9.45 -19.36 -11.18
N ASP A 431 -10.24 -20.16 -10.45
CA ASP A 431 -10.36 -21.63 -10.65
C ASP A 431 -10.89 -22.01 -12.05
N THR A 432 -11.47 -21.05 -12.77
CA THR A 432 -11.99 -21.25 -14.13
C THR A 432 -10.89 -21.43 -15.18
N THR A 433 -9.66 -21.00 -14.88
CA THR A 433 -8.47 -21.33 -15.67
C THR A 433 -7.80 -22.56 -15.09
N THR A 434 -8.14 -23.75 -15.60
CA THR A 434 -7.40 -24.99 -15.33
C THR A 434 -5.95 -24.79 -15.77
N LYS A 435 -5.07 -24.34 -14.87
CA LYS A 435 -3.66 -24.09 -15.17
C LYS A 435 -3.03 -25.41 -15.61
N GLY A 436 -2.62 -25.47 -16.86
CA GLY A 436 -1.80 -26.60 -17.32
C GLY A 436 -0.46 -26.56 -16.60
N ARG A 437 0.08 -27.72 -16.23
CA ARG A 437 1.41 -27.87 -15.60
C ARG A 437 2.51 -27.05 -16.29
N ASN A 438 2.42 -26.89 -17.62
CA ASN A 438 3.32 -26.06 -18.42
C ASN A 438 3.25 -24.55 -18.13
N GLU A 439 2.12 -24.00 -17.69
CA GLU A 439 1.99 -22.57 -17.37
C GLU A 439 2.57 -22.23 -16.00
N GLU A 440 2.45 -23.16 -15.06
CA GLU A 440 3.08 -23.04 -13.74
C GLU A 440 4.60 -23.11 -13.86
N GLU A 441 5.14 -24.09 -14.60
CA GLU A 441 6.58 -24.19 -14.87
C GLU A 441 7.14 -22.94 -15.56
N LYS A 442 6.38 -22.35 -16.50
CA LYS A 442 6.76 -21.07 -17.13
C LYS A 442 6.79 -19.92 -16.13
N ARG A 443 5.77 -19.82 -15.27
CA ARG A 443 5.69 -18.78 -14.24
C ARG A 443 6.85 -18.90 -13.25
N ASP A 444 7.17 -20.11 -12.82
CA ASP A 444 8.24 -20.36 -11.85
C ASP A 444 9.62 -20.05 -12.47
N SER A 445 9.82 -20.40 -13.75
CA SER A 445 11.01 -20.02 -14.51
C SER A 445 11.15 -18.50 -14.65
N GLU A 446 10.07 -17.78 -14.94
CA GLU A 446 10.07 -16.31 -15.00
C GLU A 446 10.33 -15.66 -13.64
N TYR A 447 9.77 -16.24 -12.58
CA TYR A 447 10.00 -15.77 -11.22
C TYR A 447 11.47 -15.97 -10.82
N GLU A 448 12.06 -17.11 -11.13
CA GLU A 448 13.48 -17.37 -10.90
C GLU A 448 14.37 -16.41 -11.69
N GLN A 449 14.02 -16.09 -12.94
CA GLN A 449 14.70 -15.06 -13.73
C GLN A 449 14.60 -13.68 -13.07
N PHE A 450 13.43 -13.32 -12.53
CA PHE A 450 13.26 -12.07 -11.79
C PHE A 450 14.16 -12.03 -10.54
N LEU A 451 14.27 -13.12 -9.77
CA LEU A 451 15.18 -13.19 -8.63
C LEU A 451 16.65 -13.04 -9.03
N ARG A 452 17.05 -13.59 -10.19
CA ARG A 452 18.40 -13.38 -10.76
C ARG A 452 18.64 -11.92 -11.13
N ASP A 453 17.65 -11.27 -11.75
CA ASP A 453 17.74 -9.86 -12.15
C ASP A 453 17.94 -8.95 -10.89
N LEU A 454 17.39 -9.33 -9.73
CA LEU A 454 17.61 -8.63 -8.45
C LEU A 454 19.03 -8.80 -7.89
N GLU A 455 19.63 -9.99 -8.01
CA GLU A 455 21.02 -10.20 -7.59
C GLU A 455 22.01 -9.36 -8.41
N GLU A 456 21.76 -9.29 -9.72
CA GLU A 456 22.63 -8.60 -10.68
C GLU A 456 22.53 -7.07 -10.56
N ASN A 457 21.34 -6.53 -10.23
CA ASN A 457 21.09 -5.10 -10.31
C ASN A 457 20.81 -4.46 -8.93
N PRO A 458 21.78 -3.72 -8.35
CA PRO A 458 21.56 -3.02 -7.07
C PRO A 458 20.45 -1.95 -7.17
N GLU A 459 20.25 -1.33 -8.34
CA GLU A 459 19.18 -0.34 -8.52
C GLU A 459 17.76 -0.92 -8.35
N LEU A 460 17.54 -2.19 -8.76
CA LEU A 460 16.26 -2.86 -8.58
C LEU A 460 16.03 -3.19 -7.10
N ARG A 461 17.10 -3.56 -6.39
CA ARG A 461 17.07 -3.87 -4.94
C ARG A 461 16.75 -2.67 -4.08
N PHE A 462 17.21 -1.47 -4.45
CA PHE A 462 16.96 -0.25 -3.68
C PHE A 462 15.47 -0.02 -3.36
N ASN A 463 14.57 -0.51 -4.21
CA ASN A 463 13.13 -0.34 -4.04
C ASN A 463 12.37 -1.55 -3.52
N ILE A 464 13.05 -2.61 -3.12
CA ILE A 464 12.44 -3.88 -2.70
C ILE A 464 12.88 -4.21 -1.27
N SER A 465 11.94 -4.68 -0.47
CA SER A 465 12.22 -5.23 0.86
C SER A 465 12.62 -6.69 0.73
N LEU A 466 13.87 -7.02 1.07
CA LEU A 466 14.41 -8.37 1.06
C LEU A 466 14.39 -8.93 2.48
N TYR A 467 13.89 -10.15 2.65
CA TYR A 467 13.75 -10.80 3.96
C TYR A 467 14.73 -11.95 4.08
N ARG A 468 15.22 -12.21 5.29
CA ARG A 468 16.09 -13.37 5.54
C ARG A 468 15.33 -14.68 5.32
N ASN A 469 15.98 -15.64 4.68
CA ASN A 469 15.45 -17.00 4.56
C ASN A 469 15.92 -17.84 5.76
N GLU A 470 14.98 -18.40 6.51
CA GLU A 470 15.26 -19.23 7.69
C GLU A 470 15.80 -20.62 7.32
N GLU A 471 15.43 -21.12 6.14
CA GLU A 471 15.88 -22.42 5.63
C GLU A 471 17.33 -22.38 5.11
N TYR A 472 17.93 -21.19 5.03
CA TYR A 472 19.29 -21.03 4.55
C TYR A 472 20.31 -21.34 5.65
N GLN A 473 21.03 -22.45 5.50
CA GLN A 473 22.22 -22.76 6.30
C GLN A 473 23.49 -22.28 5.59
N PRO A 474 24.28 -21.37 6.18
CA PRO A 474 25.56 -20.96 5.62
C PRO A 474 26.53 -22.15 5.56
N SER A 475 26.92 -22.58 4.35
CA SER A 475 27.96 -23.59 4.21
C SER A 475 29.34 -22.95 4.44
N GLU A 476 30.07 -23.37 5.47
CA GLU A 476 31.40 -22.84 5.86
C GLU A 476 32.49 -22.96 4.77
N MET A 477 32.25 -23.73 3.71
CA MET A 477 33.20 -23.97 2.60
C MET A 477 33.12 -22.98 1.43
N ALA A 478 32.19 -22.01 1.43
CA ALA A 478 31.94 -21.17 0.25
C ALA A 478 32.79 -19.89 0.16
N SER A 479 33.59 -19.56 1.18
CA SER A 479 34.29 -18.28 1.29
C SER A 479 35.76 -18.27 0.84
N VAL A 480 36.30 -19.39 0.33
CA VAL A 480 37.77 -19.51 0.14
C VAL A 480 38.28 -19.93 -1.25
N THR A 481 37.43 -20.23 -2.22
CA THR A 481 37.92 -20.66 -3.55
C THR A 481 37.03 -20.17 -4.71
N ASP A 482 37.28 -18.97 -5.23
CA ASP A 482 37.53 -18.63 -6.65
C ASP A 482 37.35 -17.12 -6.86
N GLY A 483 38.36 -16.47 -7.44
CA GLY A 483 38.55 -15.02 -7.47
C GLY A 483 37.66 -14.19 -8.40
N GLU A 484 36.39 -14.54 -8.61
CA GLU A 484 35.40 -13.61 -9.19
C GLU A 484 34.00 -13.92 -8.64
N ASP A 485 33.60 -13.18 -7.60
CA ASP A 485 32.34 -13.35 -6.92
C ASP A 485 31.14 -13.13 -7.86
N LEU A 486 30.22 -14.10 -7.88
CA LEU A 486 28.90 -13.93 -8.47
C LEU A 486 28.19 -12.73 -7.81
N PRO A 487 27.50 -11.87 -8.59
CA PRO A 487 26.64 -10.85 -8.01
C PRO A 487 25.68 -11.51 -7.02
N SER A 488 25.72 -11.08 -5.77
CA SER A 488 24.90 -11.59 -4.68
C SER A 488 24.38 -10.44 -3.82
N VAL A 489 23.27 -10.68 -3.12
CA VAL A 489 22.68 -9.69 -2.23
C VAL A 489 23.51 -9.61 -0.95
N PRO A 490 24.03 -8.43 -0.57
CA PRO A 490 24.71 -8.22 0.70
C PRO A 490 23.78 -8.56 1.87
N LEU A 491 24.31 -9.25 2.90
CA LEU A 491 23.53 -9.64 4.08
C LEU A 491 22.98 -8.42 4.86
N ASP A 492 23.65 -7.28 4.77
CA ASP A 492 23.25 -6.02 5.43
C ASP A 492 21.95 -5.42 4.86
N GLU A 493 21.54 -5.83 3.65
CA GLU A 493 20.30 -5.37 3.01
C GLU A 493 19.08 -6.19 3.45
N LEU A 494 19.26 -7.26 4.23
CA LEU A 494 18.19 -8.18 4.62
C LEU A 494 17.48 -7.70 5.89
N LEU A 495 16.16 -7.57 5.81
CA LEU A 495 15.29 -7.33 6.95
C LEU A 495 15.07 -8.63 7.73
N GLY A 496 15.10 -8.54 9.06
CA GLY A 496 14.60 -9.60 9.94
C GLY A 496 13.07 -9.64 9.87
N ASP A 497 12.49 -10.84 9.76
CA ASP A 497 11.04 -10.99 9.91
C ASP A 497 10.68 -10.63 11.37
N LEU A 498 10.02 -9.49 11.56
CA LEU A 498 9.35 -9.14 12.81
C LEU A 498 7.95 -9.75 12.75
N ASP A 499 7.84 -11.05 13.01
CA ASP A 499 6.56 -11.68 13.28
C ASP A 499 6.12 -11.27 14.68
N LEU A 500 5.28 -10.23 14.75
CA LEU A 500 4.46 -9.93 15.93
C LEU A 500 3.27 -10.89 15.92
N SER A 501 3.53 -12.20 16.01
CA SER A 501 2.51 -13.09 16.54
C SER A 501 2.41 -12.79 18.04
N ASP A 502 1.23 -12.37 18.49
CA ASP A 502 0.86 -12.37 19.89
C ASP A 502 0.93 -13.83 20.40
N GLU A 503 2.13 -14.34 20.65
CA GLU A 503 2.32 -15.50 21.50
C GLU A 503 2.04 -15.03 22.92
N GLU A 504 0.77 -15.22 23.31
CA GLU A 504 0.34 -15.15 24.70
C GLU A 504 1.37 -15.87 25.57
N ASP A 505 1.97 -15.13 26.50
CA ASP A 505 2.83 -15.64 27.57
C ASP A 505 2.12 -16.80 28.30
N GLY A 506 2.38 -18.02 27.82
CA GLY A 506 1.95 -19.25 28.46
C GLY A 506 2.79 -19.50 29.70
N GLU A 507 2.31 -19.00 30.84
CA GLU A 507 2.69 -19.51 32.17
C GLU A 507 2.68 -21.05 32.14
N SER A 508 3.86 -21.66 32.15
CA SER A 508 4.00 -23.07 32.49
C SER A 508 4.81 -23.21 33.77
N SER A 509 4.09 -23.73 34.76
CA SER A 509 4.45 -23.93 36.14
C SER A 509 5.76 -24.71 36.35
N MET A 510 6.63 -24.21 37.22
CA MET A 510 7.55 -25.06 37.97
C MET A 510 6.77 -26.07 38.83
N ARG A 511 6.81 -27.33 38.41
CA ARG A 511 6.68 -28.52 39.27
C ARG A 511 7.59 -29.61 38.68
N GLU A 512 8.83 -29.68 39.17
CA GLU A 512 9.30 -30.64 40.19
C GLU A 512 10.74 -30.30 40.57
#